data_AF-A0A6B3GP10-F1
#
_entry.id   AF-A0A6B3GP10-F1
#
_cell.length_a   1.000
_cell.length_b   1.000
_cell.length_c   1.000
_cell.angle_alpha   90.00
_cell.angle_beta   90.00
_cell.angle_gamma   90.00
#
_symmetry.space_group_name_H-M   'P 1'
#
loop_
_entity.id
_entity.type
_entity.pdbx_description
1 polymer ?
#
loop_
_entity_poly.entity_id
_entity_poly.type
_entity_poly.pdbx_seq_one_letter_code
_entity_poly.pdbx_strand_id
1 'polypeptide(L)' 'EEARWFSREDLTAAFESGEIMPPFGISIASRLIELWYGKPLPKPGAVKRTA' A
#
# COMPACT_ATOMS: atom_id res chain seq x y z
N GLU A 1 9.49 -18.41 0.89
CA GLU A 1 8.99 -17.11 1.37
C GLU A 1 9.88 -16.05 0.74
N GLU A 2 9.31 -15.12 -0.02
CA GLU A 2 10.07 -14.12 -0.77
C GLU A 2 9.76 -12.72 -0.24
N ALA A 3 10.79 -11.89 -0.10
CA ALA A 3 10.68 -10.51 0.31
C ALA A 3 11.34 -9.62 -0.75
N ARG A 4 10.75 -8.45 -0.99
CA ARG A 4 11.33 -7.43 -1.87
C ARG A 4 11.35 -6.08 -1.18
N TRP A 5 12.34 -5.29 -1.55
CA TRP A 5 12.48 -3.91 -1.10
C TRP A 5 11.66 -2.97 -1.97
N PHE A 6 11.17 -1.89 -1.38
CA PHE A 6 10.45 -0.83 -2.07
C PHE A 6 10.99 0.52 -1.66
N SER A 7 11.14 1.42 -2.63
CA SER A 7 11.09 2.85 -2.35
C SER A 7 9.64 3.29 -2.07
N ARG A 8 9.45 4.54 -1.66
CA ARG A 8 8.09 5.09 -1.45
C ARG A 8 7.36 5.22 -2.78
N GLU A 9 8.10 5.60 -3.81
CA GLU A 9 7.64 5.77 -5.17
C GLU A 9 7.19 4.42 -5.73
N ASP A 10 7.99 3.37 -5.55
CA ASP A 10 7.64 2.01 -5.99
C ASP A 10 6.39 1.49 -5.28
N LEU A 11 6.29 1.69 -3.96
CA LEU A 11 5.12 1.26 -3.21
C LEU A 11 3.86 2.05 -3.62
N THR A 12 4.02 3.35 -3.94
CA THR A 12 2.93 4.18 -4.46
C THR A 12 2.42 3.62 -5.79
N ALA A 13 3.32 3.38 -6.75
CA ALA A 13 2.97 2.84 -8.05
C ALA A 13 2.32 1.46 -7.96
N ALA A 14 2.82 0.59 -7.08
CA ALA A 14 2.26 -0.74 -6.85
C ALA A 14 0.84 -0.69 -6.25
N PHE A 15 0.55 0.31 -5.39
CA PHE A 15 -0.81 0.53 -4.93
C PHE A 15 -1.72 1.07 -6.04
N GLU A 16 -1.23 2.00 -6.87
CA GLU A 16 -2.00 2.61 -7.96
C GLU A 16 -2.33 1.61 -9.08
N SER A 17 -1.41 0.70 -9.38
CA SER A 17 -1.61 -0.38 -10.35
C SER A 17 -2.50 -1.51 -9.81
N GLY A 18 -2.67 -1.58 -8.48
CA GLY A 18 -3.34 -2.69 -7.80
C GLY A 18 -2.49 -3.96 -7.70
N GLU A 19 -1.21 -3.91 -8.09
CA GLU A 19 -0.27 -5.03 -7.91
C GLU A 19 -0.12 -5.39 -6.42
N ILE A 20 -0.14 -4.39 -5.54
CA ILE A 20 -0.15 -4.57 -4.09
C ILE A 20 -1.41 -3.94 -3.52
N MET A 21 -2.08 -4.66 -2.63
CA MET A 21 -3.18 -4.11 -1.84
C MET A 21 -2.65 -3.60 -0.50
N PRO A 22 -2.96 -2.36 -0.10
CA PRO A 22 -2.63 -1.86 1.23
C PRO A 22 -3.31 -2.71 2.30
N PRO A 23 -2.66 -2.97 3.45
CA PRO A 23 -3.35 -3.55 4.60
C PRO A 23 -4.47 -2.61 5.06
N PHE A 24 -5.62 -3.17 5.42
CA PHE A 24 -6.85 -2.44 5.77
C PHE A 24 -7.41 -2.89 7.13
N GLY A 25 -8.40 -2.14 7.63
CA GLY A 25 -9.02 -2.39 8.94
C GLY A 25 -8.15 -1.95 10.12
N ILE A 26 -8.41 -2.50 11.32
CA ILE A 26 -7.56 -2.29 12.49
C ILE A 26 -6.30 -3.14 12.30
N SER A 27 -5.23 -2.52 11.79
CA SER A 27 -3.99 -3.20 11.39
C SER A 27 -2.76 -2.46 11.88
N ILE A 28 -1.92 -3.13 12.68
CA ILE A 28 -0.63 -2.59 13.12
C ILE A 28 0.30 -2.34 11.93
N ALA A 29 0.24 -3.21 10.91
CA ALA A 29 1.03 -3.07 9.70
C ALA A 29 0.67 -1.78 8.94
N SER A 30 -0.63 -1.48 8.80
CA SER A 30 -1.07 -0.22 8.19
C SER A 30 -0.47 0.98 8.92
N ARG A 31 -0.50 0.98 10.26
CA ARG A 31 0.03 2.09 11.05
C ARG A 31 1.54 2.28 10.87
N LEU A 32 2.31 1.19 10.92
CA LEU A 32 3.76 1.24 10.73
C LEU A 32 4.13 1.73 9.33
N ILE A 33 3.43 1.22 8.31
CA ILE A 33 3.66 1.63 6.93
C ILE A 33 3.24 3.08 6.74
N GLU A 34 2.11 3.56 7.25
CA GLU A 34 1.70 4.98 7.16
C GLU A 34 2.73 5.92 7.79
N LEU A 35 3.27 5.55 8.96
CA LEU A 35 4.31 6.32 9.65
C LEU A 35 5.59 6.42 8.81
N TRP A 36 6.01 5.29 8.23
CA TRP A 36 7.11 5.31 7.29
C TRP A 36 6.70 6.12 6.06
N TYR A 37 5.71 5.68 5.29
CA TYR A 37 5.21 6.21 4.01
C TYR A 37 4.83 7.70 4.00
N GLY A 38 4.53 8.29 5.16
CA GLY A 38 4.38 9.73 5.36
C GLY A 38 3.02 10.31 4.98
N LYS A 39 2.08 9.45 4.55
CA LYS A 39 0.68 9.80 4.24
C LYS A 39 -0.22 8.58 4.51
N PRO A 40 -1.54 8.78 4.67
CA PRO A 40 -2.47 7.66 4.81
C PRO A 40 -2.38 6.69 3.63
N LEU A 41 -2.55 5.39 3.88
CA LEU A 41 -2.59 4.40 2.82
C LEU A 41 -3.89 4.51 2.01
N PRO A 42 -3.87 4.16 0.70
CA PRO A 42 -5.08 4.12 -0.10
C PRO A 42 -6.13 3.17 0.52
N LYS A 43 -7.39 3.63 0.60
CA LYS A 43 -8.47 2.79 1.12
C LYS A 43 -8.95 1.80 0.05
N PRO A 44 -9.48 0.62 0.45
CA PRO A 44 -10.15 -0.27 -0.47
C PRO A 44 -11.21 0.48 -1.28
N GLY A 45 -11.15 0.36 -2.61
CA GLY A 45 -12.05 1.06 -3.55
C GLY A 45 -11.56 2.44 -4.04
N ALA A 46 -10.46 2.97 -3.50
CA ALA A 46 -9.81 4.18 -4.04
C ALA A 46 -8.87 3.86 -5.23
N VAL A 47 -8.32 2.64 -5.27
CA VAL A 47 -7.54 2.13 -6.40
C VAL A 47 -8.50 1.69 -7.49
N LYS A 48 -8.34 2.24 -8.71
CA LYS A 48 -9.17 1.87 -9.85
C LYS A 48 -8.97 0.38 -10.13
N ARG A 49 -10.02 -0.43 -9.97
CA ARG A 49 -10.02 -1.82 -10.43
C ARG A 49 -9.98 -1.77 -11.96
N THR A 50 -8.83 -1.96 -12.57
CA THR A 50 -8.78 -2.35 -13.98
C THR A 50 -9.37 -3.76 -14.06
N ALA A 51 -10.40 -3.89 -14.91
CA ALA A 51 -11.02 -5.17 -15.23
C ALA A 51 -10.05 -6.11 -15.95
#